data_AF-A0A7S2GIF3-F1
#
_entry.id   AF-A0A7S2GIF3-F1
#
_cell.length_a   1.000
_cell.length_b   1.000
_cell.length_c   1.000
_cell.angle_alpha   90.00
_cell.angle_beta   90.00
_cell.angle_gamma   90.00
#
_symmetry.space_group_name_H-M   'P 1'
#
loop_
_entity.id
_entity.type
_entity.pdbx_description
1 polymer ?
#
loop_
_entity_poly.entity_id
_entity_poly.type
_entity_poly.pdbx_seq_one_letter_code
_entity_poly.pdbx_strand_id
1 'polypeptide(L)'
;RHLGPALSTAAAASAATAAAAAADPPPTIEPMSEDEARRLAEAEGLKLFTSSNATGFKGVCKHNDVRHSKPFVAYYRKGRHSHSLGQFSSAAEAALAYARHLGPAL
;
A
#
# COMPACT_ATOMS: atom_id res chain seq x y z
N ARG A 1 48.52 30.16 -20.70
CA ARG A 1 48.64 30.11 -19.21
C ARG A 1 47.23 30.40 -18.69
N HIS A 2 46.49 29.57 -17.94
CA HIS A 2 46.75 28.42 -17.08
C HIS A 2 45.52 27.47 -17.06
N LEU A 3 45.73 26.24 -16.59
CA LEU A 3 44.80 25.12 -16.40
C LEU A 3 43.93 25.21 -15.12
N GLY A 4 42.70 24.63 -15.17
CA GLY A 4 41.96 23.87 -14.10
C GLY A 4 41.50 24.61 -12.82
N PRO A 5 40.54 24.07 -12.02
CA PRO A 5 40.17 22.65 -11.84
C PRO A 5 38.65 22.30 -11.88
N ALA A 6 38.38 21.00 -11.73
CA ALA A 6 37.09 20.29 -11.66
C ALA A 6 36.35 20.42 -10.31
N LEU A 7 35.03 20.12 -10.29
CA LEU A 7 34.21 19.50 -9.22
C LEU A 7 32.71 19.64 -9.65
N SER A 8 32.01 18.61 -10.13
CA SER A 8 31.25 17.57 -9.38
C SER A 8 30.29 18.11 -8.32
N THR A 9 28.97 18.09 -8.59
CA THR A 9 27.93 17.75 -7.60
C THR A 9 26.60 17.39 -8.27
N ALA A 10 26.02 16.27 -7.82
CA ALA A 10 24.76 15.70 -8.25
C ALA A 10 23.54 16.45 -7.69
N ALA A 11 22.40 16.40 -8.39
CA ALA A 11 21.09 16.43 -7.75
C ALA A 11 20.03 15.84 -8.67
N ALA A 12 19.47 14.72 -8.20
CA ALA A 12 18.33 14.04 -8.77
C ALA A 12 17.05 14.87 -8.61
N ALA A 13 16.17 14.80 -9.61
CA ALA A 13 14.73 14.91 -9.40
C ALA A 13 14.03 14.12 -10.50
N SER A 14 13.76 12.84 -10.21
CA SER A 14 12.91 11.99 -11.02
C SER A 14 11.49 12.57 -10.98
N ALA A 15 11.14 13.34 -12.02
CA ALA A 15 9.78 13.78 -12.25
C ALA A 15 9.01 12.62 -12.88
N ALA A 16 8.44 11.77 -12.03
CA ALA A 16 7.46 10.77 -12.42
C ALA A 16 6.16 11.49 -12.82
N THR A 17 6.05 11.89 -14.08
CA THR A 17 4.76 12.15 -14.72
C THR A 17 4.07 10.82 -14.99
N ALA A 18 3.37 10.30 -13.98
CA ALA A 18 2.34 9.28 -14.17
C ALA A 18 0.99 10.00 -14.28
N ALA A 19 0.72 10.53 -15.47
CA ALA A 19 -0.58 11.10 -15.81
C ALA A 19 -1.34 10.13 -16.73
N ALA A 20 -2.56 9.83 -16.29
CA ALA A 20 -3.72 9.44 -17.08
C ALA A 20 -3.76 8.03 -17.66
N ALA A 21 -4.70 7.23 -17.15
CA ALA A 21 -5.96 7.08 -17.86
C ALA A 21 -7.07 6.66 -16.89
N ALA A 22 -8.09 7.51 -16.82
CA ALA A 22 -9.38 7.19 -16.26
C ALA A 22 -9.97 5.98 -17.00
N ALA A 23 -10.29 4.95 -16.26
CA ALA A 23 -11.36 4.04 -16.61
C ALA A 23 -12.24 3.97 -15.36
N ASP A 24 -13.45 4.49 -15.43
CA ASP A 24 -14.54 4.01 -14.59
C ASP A 24 -14.80 2.56 -15.01
N PRO A 25 -14.40 1.53 -14.25
CA PRO A 25 -14.97 0.22 -14.46
C PRO A 25 -16.46 0.26 -14.07
N PRO A 26 -17.31 -0.57 -14.69
CA PRO A 26 -18.72 -0.69 -14.31
C PRO A 26 -18.86 -0.98 -12.80
N PRO A 27 -20.04 -0.77 -12.18
CA PRO A 27 -20.28 -1.15 -10.79
C PRO A 27 -20.41 -2.68 -10.69
N THR A 28 -19.32 -3.39 -10.97
CA THR A 28 -19.08 -4.72 -10.45
C THR A 28 -18.87 -4.58 -8.94
N ILE A 29 -19.27 -5.60 -8.18
CA ILE A 29 -18.99 -5.69 -6.75
C ILE A 29 -17.47 -5.96 -6.65
N GLU A 30 -16.65 -4.98 -7.01
CA GLU A 30 -15.20 -5.10 -7.09
C GLU A 30 -14.68 -5.04 -5.66
N PRO A 31 -13.89 -6.04 -5.21
CA PRO A 31 -13.13 -5.88 -3.99
C PRO A 31 -12.27 -4.63 -4.15
N MET A 32 -12.38 -3.69 -3.19
CA MET A 32 -11.69 -2.39 -3.17
C MET A 32 -10.33 -2.42 -3.88
N SER A 33 -10.16 -1.58 -4.89
CA SER A 33 -8.94 -1.58 -5.72
C SER A 33 -7.77 -0.94 -4.99
N GLU A 34 -6.53 -1.31 -5.37
CA GLU A 34 -5.31 -0.80 -4.74
C GLU A 34 -5.19 0.73 -4.85
N ASP A 35 -5.55 1.29 -6.00
CA ASP A 35 -5.55 2.73 -6.25
C ASP A 35 -6.55 3.49 -5.38
N GLU A 36 -7.70 2.88 -5.10
CA GLU A 36 -8.70 3.46 -4.21
C GLU A 36 -8.22 3.43 -2.76
N ALA A 37 -7.67 2.29 -2.34
CA ALA A 37 -7.07 2.16 -1.02
C ALA A 37 -5.92 3.16 -0.83
N ARG A 38 -5.10 3.37 -1.86
CA ARG A 38 -4.02 4.34 -1.84
C ARG A 38 -4.53 5.78 -1.76
N ARG A 39 -5.55 6.14 -2.53
CA ARG A 39 -6.18 7.48 -2.45
C ARG A 39 -6.75 7.76 -1.07
N LEU A 40 -7.40 6.78 -0.46
CA LEU A 40 -7.94 6.94 0.90
C LEU A 40 -6.83 7.01 1.95
N ALA A 41 -5.77 6.20 1.78
CA ALA A 41 -4.61 6.31 2.65
C ALA A 41 -3.99 7.71 2.54
N GLU A 42 -3.75 8.21 1.32
CA GLU A 42 -3.21 9.56 1.08
C GLU A 42 -4.13 10.66 1.62
N ALA A 43 -5.46 10.52 1.46
CA ALA A 43 -6.45 11.45 2.01
C ALA A 43 -6.42 11.50 3.55
N GLU A 44 -6.08 10.38 4.19
CA GLU A 44 -5.90 10.28 5.64
C GLU A 44 -4.46 10.61 6.10
N GLY A 45 -3.53 10.91 5.16
CA GLY A 45 -2.11 11.10 5.47
C GLY A 45 -1.39 9.80 5.88
N LEU A 46 -1.94 8.66 5.48
CA LEU A 46 -1.42 7.31 5.70
C LEU A 46 -0.69 6.81 4.45
N LYS A 47 0.21 5.85 4.64
CA LYS A 47 0.92 5.17 3.55
C LYS A 47 0.61 3.69 3.55
N LEU A 48 0.18 3.18 2.39
CA LEU A 48 0.11 1.74 2.16
C LEU A 48 1.52 1.16 2.03
N PHE A 49 1.79 0.13 2.82
CA PHE A 49 3.05 -0.60 2.76
C PHE A 49 2.87 -1.85 1.91
N THR A 50 3.57 -1.93 0.79
CA THR A 50 3.63 -3.14 -0.03
C THR A 50 4.67 -4.12 0.53
N SER A 51 4.52 -5.40 0.23
CA SER A 51 5.42 -6.46 0.65
C SER A 51 5.41 -7.59 -0.39
N SER A 52 6.53 -8.29 -0.58
CA SER A 52 6.63 -9.43 -1.51
C SER A 52 5.92 -10.70 -1.03
N ASN A 53 4.87 -10.57 -0.22
CA ASN A 53 4.03 -11.68 0.21
C ASN A 53 2.97 -11.99 -0.86
N ALA A 54 2.27 -13.13 -0.70
CA ALA A 54 1.22 -13.58 -1.63
C ALA A 54 0.10 -12.54 -1.88
N THR A 55 -0.07 -11.58 -0.98
CA THR A 55 -1.07 -10.50 -1.05
C THR A 55 -0.51 -9.19 -1.60
N GLY A 56 0.81 -9.04 -1.75
CA GLY A 56 1.43 -7.78 -2.16
C GLY A 56 1.47 -6.69 -1.08
N PHE A 57 0.88 -6.91 0.09
CA PHE A 57 0.73 -5.89 1.15
C PHE A 57 1.30 -6.35 2.49
N LYS A 58 1.87 -5.39 3.23
CA LYS A 58 2.38 -5.62 4.59
C LYS A 58 1.22 -5.74 5.57
N GLY A 59 1.31 -6.72 6.48
CA GLY A 59 0.29 -6.95 7.49
C GLY A 59 -1.00 -7.57 6.93
N VAL A 60 -0.99 -8.05 5.68
CA VAL A 60 -2.15 -8.70 5.04
C VAL A 60 -1.83 -10.14 4.71
N CYS A 61 -2.63 -11.07 5.21
CA CYS A 61 -2.57 -12.49 4.90
C CYS A 61 -3.81 -12.91 4.11
N LYS A 62 -3.66 -13.88 3.21
CA LYS A 62 -4.78 -14.51 2.51
C LYS A 62 -4.99 -15.93 3.07
N HIS A 63 -6.21 -16.22 3.51
CA HIS A 63 -6.65 -17.59 3.77
C HIS A 63 -6.90 -18.30 2.44
N ASN A 64 -6.40 -19.53 2.33
CA ASN A 64 -6.59 -20.37 1.14
C ASN A 64 -7.93 -21.12 1.16
N ASP A 65 -8.70 -21.00 2.24
CA ASP A 65 -9.97 -21.67 2.42
C ASP A 65 -11.08 -21.05 1.57
N VAL A 66 -11.51 -21.78 0.56
CA VAL A 66 -12.56 -21.38 -0.42
C VAL A 66 -13.93 -21.11 0.22
N ARG A 67 -14.11 -21.47 1.50
CA ARG A 67 -15.36 -21.30 2.25
C ARG A 67 -15.52 -19.91 2.87
N HIS A 68 -14.47 -19.10 2.89
CA HIS A 68 -14.50 -17.77 3.51
C HIS A 68 -14.87 -16.70 2.50
N SER A 69 -15.98 -15.99 2.73
CA SER A 69 -16.37 -14.81 1.95
C SER A 69 -15.38 -13.64 2.06
N LYS A 70 -14.48 -13.69 3.04
CA LYS A 70 -13.47 -12.66 3.33
C LYS A 70 -12.10 -13.32 3.53
N PRO A 71 -11.39 -13.66 2.45
CA PRO A 71 -10.15 -14.42 2.56
C PRO A 71 -8.98 -13.55 3.03
N PHE A 72 -9.08 -12.22 3.01
CA PHE A 72 -7.97 -11.34 3.39
C PHE A 72 -8.07 -10.95 4.86
N VAL A 73 -6.98 -11.06 5.61
CA VAL A 73 -6.95 -10.73 7.04
C VAL A 73 -5.84 -9.72 7.27
N ALA A 74 -6.19 -8.59 7.86
CA ALA A 74 -5.21 -7.63 8.33
C ALA A 74 -4.77 -8.01 9.75
N TYR A 75 -3.47 -7.97 10.01
CA TYR A 75 -2.90 -8.23 11.32
C TYR A 75 -1.69 -7.33 11.56
N TYR A 76 -1.44 -7.02 12.82
CA TYR A 76 -0.26 -6.29 13.25
C TYR A 76 0.52 -7.08 14.29
N ARG A 77 1.82 -6.78 14.37
CA ARG A 77 2.71 -7.37 15.38
C ARG A 77 2.83 -6.44 16.58
N LYS A 78 2.57 -6.98 17.77
CA LYS A 78 2.84 -6.34 19.05
C LYS A 78 3.74 -7.27 19.88
N GLY A 79 5.03 -6.96 19.90
CA GLY A 79 6.04 -7.82 20.54
C GLY A 79 6.13 -9.19 19.86
N ARG A 80 5.95 -10.26 20.63
CA ARG A 80 5.93 -11.65 20.11
C ARG A 80 4.59 -12.10 19.55
N HIS A 81 3.52 -11.33 19.77
CA HIS A 81 2.16 -11.70 19.39
C HIS A 81 1.72 -10.97 18.12
N SER A 82 0.92 -11.66 17.31
CA SER A 82 0.24 -11.07 16.15
C SER A 82 -1.24 -10.94 16.48
N HIS A 83 -1.80 -9.76 16.28
CA HIS A 83 -3.20 -9.45 16.55
C HIS A 83 -3.91 -9.15 15.24
N SER A 84 -5.05 -9.80 15.03
CA SER A 84 -5.89 -9.61 13.85
C SER A 84 -6.70 -8.31 14.01
N LEU A 85 -6.64 -7.45 13.00
CA LEU A 85 -7.42 -6.21 12.90
C LEU A 85 -8.81 -6.45 12.30
N GLY A 86 -8.97 -7.54 11.54
CA GLY A 86 -10.23 -7.91 10.92
C GLY A 86 -10.04 -8.76 9.67
N GLN A 87 -11.15 -9.30 9.17
CA GLN A 87 -11.23 -10.00 7.88
C GLN A 87 -11.95 -9.13 6.87
N PHE A 88 -11.43 -9.12 5.65
CA PHE A 88 -11.80 -8.23 4.56
C PHE A 88 -11.97 -9.00 3.26
N SER A 89 -12.77 -8.42 2.38
CA SER A 89 -13.07 -8.94 1.04
C SER A 89 -11.94 -8.67 0.05
N SER A 90 -11.12 -7.63 0.30
CA SER A 90 -9.99 -7.23 -0.54
C SER A 90 -8.68 -7.17 0.26
N ALA A 91 -7.55 -7.42 -0.42
CA ALA A 91 -6.22 -7.19 0.13
C ALA A 91 -5.95 -5.70 0.38
N ALA A 92 -6.43 -4.83 -0.52
CA ALA A 92 -6.22 -3.39 -0.42
C ALA A 92 -6.99 -2.76 0.75
N GLU A 93 -8.22 -3.23 0.98
CA GLU A 93 -9.05 -2.87 2.13
C GLU A 93 -8.37 -3.28 3.45
N ALA A 94 -7.83 -4.51 3.51
CA ALA A 94 -7.05 -4.99 4.65
C ALA A 94 -5.78 -4.15 4.87
N ALA A 95 -5.08 -3.76 3.79
CA ALA A 95 -3.89 -2.92 3.87
C ALA A 95 -4.20 -1.52 4.41
N LEU A 96 -5.35 -0.95 4.04
CA LEU A 96 -5.84 0.31 4.58
C LEU A 96 -6.10 0.22 6.09
N ALA A 97 -6.80 -0.83 6.53
CA ALA A 97 -7.03 -1.06 7.94
C ALA A 97 -5.71 -1.20 8.73
N TYR A 98 -4.73 -1.88 8.13
CA TYR A 98 -3.37 -1.96 8.68
C TYR A 98 -2.67 -0.60 8.74
N ALA A 99 -2.76 0.22 7.68
CA ALA A 99 -2.17 1.56 7.65
C ALA A 99 -2.80 2.48 8.70
N ARG A 100 -4.13 2.45 8.86
CA ARG A 100 -4.86 3.17 9.91
C ARG A 100 -4.39 2.76 11.31
N HIS A 101 -4.12 1.46 11.51
CA HIS A 101 -3.61 0.96 12.79
C HIS A 101 -2.17 1.42 13.09
N LEU A 102 -1.32 1.52 12.06
CA LEU A 102 0.02 2.08 12.21
C LEU A 102 -0.01 3.59 12.50
N GLY A 103 -1.07 4.27 12.08
CA GLY A 103 -1.22 5.71 12.19
C GLY A 103 -0.43 6.46 11.10
N PRO A 104 -0.56 7.80 11.06
CA PRO A 104 0.20 8.63 10.13
C PRO A 104 1.70 8.42 10.34
N ALA A 105 2.42 8.27 9.22
CA ALA A 105 3.88 8.27 9.23
C ALA A 105 4.34 9.71 9.52
N LEU A 106 4.45 10.06 10.80
CA LEU A 106 5.08 11.30 11.26
C LEU A 106 6.53 11.39 10.79
#